data_AF-J9FGV4-F1
#
_entry.id   AF-J9FGV4-F1
#
_cell.length_a   1.000
_cell.length_b   1.000
_cell.length_c   1.000
_cell.angle_alpha   90.00
_cell.angle_beta   90.00
_cell.angle_gamma   90.00
#
_symmetry.space_group_name_H-M   'P 1'
#
loop_
_entity.id
_entity.type
_entity.pdbx_description
1 polymer ?
#
loop_
_entity_poly.entity_id
_entity_poly.type
_entity_poly.pdbx_seq_one_letter_code
_entity_poly.pdbx_strand_id
1 'polypeptide(L)'
;MPPVLLSFKRLQQRLRRSLCYGSRQMKSLPLPLSELAMDYFDRHCPYDYMSMDSATSLSRHGCVDACTFLIAMVYLDRIRTADKACFESSDPSELYLSALIISSKYLHDVGQREFVYNDEWAALASISLKRVNEMELSVLDAIHWNTNVSYVEFVQILGEVEVWVAKDSLEKRGFCTYNEIAILLSRTSIISDCVKPLMLSFAAFTFVYSTAIISLLIFPQIAISASIQREFNGFFRLH
;
A
#
# COMPACT_ATOMS: atom_id res chain seq x y z
N MET A 1 17.43 -31.07 9.66
CA MET A 1 16.95 -29.67 9.64
C MET A 1 16.07 -29.47 10.86
N PRO A 2 16.28 -28.41 11.67
CA PRO A 2 15.42 -28.14 12.82
C PRO A 2 13.97 -27.88 12.34
N PRO A 3 12.96 -28.21 13.16
CA PRO A 3 11.57 -28.04 12.80
C PRO A 3 11.25 -26.54 12.65
N VAL A 4 11.05 -26.09 11.43
CA VAL A 4 10.57 -24.74 11.13
C VAL A 4 9.17 -24.60 11.74
N LEU A 5 9.03 -23.62 12.64
CA LEU A 5 7.80 -23.34 13.38
C LEU A 5 6.61 -23.16 12.42
N LEU A 6 5.45 -23.73 12.76
CA LEU A 6 4.25 -23.69 11.91
C LEU A 6 3.78 -22.26 11.60
N SER A 7 3.96 -21.33 12.54
CA SER A 7 3.65 -19.91 12.34
C SER A 7 4.55 -19.27 11.26
N PHE A 8 5.83 -19.61 11.23
CA PHE A 8 6.77 -19.12 10.22
C PHE A 8 6.42 -19.65 8.83
N LYS A 9 6.05 -20.93 8.71
CA LYS A 9 5.57 -21.49 7.44
C LYS A 9 4.30 -20.77 6.94
N ARG A 10 3.37 -20.46 7.85
CA ARG A 10 2.16 -19.72 7.52
C ARG A 10 2.47 -18.29 7.06
N LEU A 11 3.42 -17.61 7.72
CA LEU A 11 3.88 -16.27 7.35
C LEU A 11 4.53 -16.28 5.96
N GLN A 12 5.46 -17.19 5.70
CA GLN A 12 6.08 -17.34 4.37
C GLN A 12 5.04 -17.62 3.29
N GLN A 13 4.04 -18.47 3.58
CA GLN A 13 2.97 -18.75 2.63
C GLN A 13 2.11 -17.50 2.34
N ARG A 14 1.83 -16.67 3.35
CA ARG A 14 1.14 -15.39 3.18
C ARG A 14 1.98 -14.45 2.32
N LEU A 15 3.21 -14.17 2.73
CA LEU A 15 4.16 -13.30 2.03
C LEU A 15 4.33 -13.71 0.56
N ARG A 16 4.39 -15.02 0.29
CA ARG A 16 4.54 -15.52 -1.08
C ARG A 16 3.34 -15.23 -1.96
N ARG A 17 2.14 -15.30 -1.38
CA ARG A 17 0.88 -15.05 -2.07
C ARG A 17 0.63 -13.56 -2.27
N SER A 18 0.95 -12.75 -1.26
CA SER A 18 0.62 -11.31 -1.26
C SER A 18 1.69 -10.45 -1.92
N LEU A 19 2.98 -10.80 -1.80
CA LEU A 19 4.09 -10.00 -2.34
C LEU A 19 4.57 -10.51 -3.72
N CYS A 20 3.70 -11.18 -4.47
CA CYS A 20 3.94 -11.58 -5.86
C CYS A 20 5.24 -12.38 -6.14
N TYR A 21 5.74 -13.15 -5.16
CA TYR A 21 6.96 -13.97 -5.32
C TYR A 21 6.85 -15.07 -6.40
N GLY A 22 5.64 -15.39 -6.85
CA GLY A 22 5.39 -16.40 -7.88
C GLY A 22 5.96 -17.78 -7.50
N SER A 23 6.63 -18.43 -8.45
CA SER A 23 7.28 -19.74 -8.25
C SER A 23 8.69 -19.65 -7.65
N ARG A 24 9.26 -18.44 -7.49
CA ARG A 24 10.64 -18.23 -7.04
C ARG A 24 10.80 -18.50 -5.54
N GLN A 25 12.00 -18.89 -5.12
CA GLN A 25 12.37 -18.99 -3.72
C GLN A 25 12.39 -17.57 -3.11
N MET A 26 11.91 -17.43 -1.87
CA MET A 26 11.89 -16.16 -1.11
C MET A 26 13.29 -15.87 -0.56
N LYS A 27 14.26 -15.76 -1.46
CA LYS A 27 15.67 -15.51 -1.12
C LYS A 27 16.16 -14.15 -1.62
N SER A 28 15.40 -13.51 -2.49
CA SER A 28 15.70 -12.20 -3.06
C SER A 28 14.49 -11.31 -2.95
N LEU A 29 14.70 -10.04 -2.70
CA LEU A 29 13.62 -9.05 -2.66
C LEU A 29 12.98 -8.89 -4.07
N PRO A 30 11.66 -9.08 -4.23
CA PRO A 30 10.99 -8.93 -5.51
C PRO A 30 10.96 -7.46 -5.93
N LEU A 31 10.96 -7.22 -7.25
CA LEU A 31 10.98 -5.88 -7.85
C LEU A 31 9.92 -4.91 -7.27
N PRO A 32 8.66 -5.33 -7.04
CA PRO A 32 7.65 -4.44 -6.47
C PRO A 32 8.01 -3.90 -5.09
N LEU A 33 8.81 -4.61 -4.30
CA LEU A 33 9.22 -4.10 -2.99
C LEU A 33 10.35 -3.05 -3.10
N SER A 34 11.24 -3.17 -4.08
CA SER A 34 12.19 -2.10 -4.41
C SER A 34 11.47 -0.86 -4.92
N GLU A 35 10.44 -1.04 -5.76
CA GLU A 35 9.60 0.08 -6.24
C GLU A 35 8.80 0.72 -5.10
N LEU A 36 8.31 -0.08 -4.15
CA LEU A 36 7.66 0.41 -2.95
C LEU A 36 8.60 1.28 -2.11
N ALA A 37 9.85 0.85 -1.93
CA ALA A 37 10.84 1.62 -1.19
C ALA A 37 11.04 3.00 -1.83
N MET A 38 11.18 3.04 -3.15
CA MET A 38 11.30 4.31 -3.88
C MET A 38 10.07 5.19 -3.70
N ASP A 39 8.87 4.65 -3.92
CA ASP A 39 7.62 5.40 -3.77
C ASP A 39 7.39 5.87 -2.33
N TYR A 40 7.85 5.10 -1.33
CA TYR A 40 7.84 5.52 0.08
C TYR A 40 8.70 6.77 0.29
N PHE A 41 9.93 6.79 -0.23
CA PHE A 41 10.80 7.96 -0.13
C PHE A 41 10.30 9.13 -0.99
N ASP A 42 9.80 8.89 -2.20
CA ASP A 42 9.26 9.93 -3.08
C ASP A 42 8.07 10.67 -2.44
N ARG A 43 7.24 9.96 -1.68
CA ARG A 43 6.12 10.56 -0.94
C ARG A 43 6.51 11.31 0.32
N HIS A 44 7.65 10.97 0.93
CA HIS A 44 8.02 11.44 2.26
C HIS A 44 9.27 12.33 2.28
N CYS A 45 10.09 12.35 1.24
CA CYS A 45 11.30 13.16 1.09
C CYS A 45 11.14 14.07 -0.14
N PRO A 46 10.74 15.34 0.02
CA PRO A 46 10.57 16.24 -1.13
C PRO A 46 11.89 16.80 -1.69
N TYR A 47 13.00 16.64 -0.95
CA TYR A 47 14.28 17.28 -1.25
C TYR A 47 15.30 16.37 -1.95
N ASP A 48 15.11 15.05 -1.90
CA ASP A 48 16.03 14.09 -2.49
C ASP A 48 15.30 12.83 -2.95
N TYR A 49 15.81 12.20 -4.02
CA TYR A 49 15.13 11.10 -4.71
C TYR A 49 15.99 9.85 -4.73
N MET A 50 15.40 8.73 -4.35
CA MET A 50 16.08 7.43 -4.43
C MET A 50 16.08 6.92 -5.87
N SER A 51 17.27 6.62 -6.41
CA SER A 51 17.38 5.99 -7.73
C SER A 51 16.93 4.52 -7.70
N MET A 52 16.32 4.06 -8.78
CA MET A 52 15.90 2.65 -8.92
C MET A 52 17.08 1.68 -8.94
N ASP A 53 18.24 2.12 -9.44
CA ASP A 53 19.45 1.32 -9.42
C ASP A 53 19.95 1.12 -7.98
N SER A 54 19.87 2.15 -7.14
CA SER A 54 20.17 2.03 -5.70
C SER A 54 19.21 1.07 -4.99
N ALA A 55 17.90 1.16 -5.27
CA ALA A 55 16.89 0.32 -4.63
C ALA A 55 16.95 -1.16 -5.05
N THR A 56 17.35 -1.43 -6.30
CA THR A 56 17.42 -2.78 -6.85
C THR A 56 18.79 -3.43 -6.70
N SER A 57 19.87 -2.67 -6.66
CA SER A 57 21.23 -3.21 -6.49
C SER A 57 21.36 -4.07 -5.25
N LEU A 58 20.85 -3.62 -4.10
CA LEU A 58 20.87 -4.36 -2.83
C LEU A 58 20.03 -5.65 -2.89
N SER A 59 18.92 -5.63 -3.63
CA SER A 59 18.07 -6.80 -3.86
C SER A 59 18.75 -7.85 -4.76
N ARG A 60 19.41 -7.40 -5.84
CA ARG A 60 19.98 -8.28 -6.88
C ARG A 60 21.08 -9.21 -6.36
N HIS A 61 21.79 -8.79 -5.32
CA HIS A 61 22.85 -9.60 -4.72
C HIS A 61 22.31 -10.67 -3.76
N GLY A 62 20.98 -10.74 -3.53
CA GLY A 62 20.34 -11.77 -2.71
C GLY A 62 20.59 -11.61 -1.21
N CYS A 63 21.06 -10.43 -0.79
CA CYS A 63 21.39 -10.12 0.60
C CYS A 63 20.18 -9.68 1.44
N VAL A 64 19.01 -9.49 0.81
CA VAL A 64 17.79 -8.97 1.45
C VAL A 64 16.61 -9.91 1.22
N ASP A 65 16.04 -10.41 2.32
CA ASP A 65 14.75 -11.11 2.32
C ASP A 65 13.58 -10.14 2.56
N ALA A 66 12.35 -10.56 2.20
CA ALA A 66 11.13 -9.79 2.48
C ALA A 66 10.95 -9.49 3.97
N CYS A 67 11.33 -10.40 4.88
CA CYS A 67 11.20 -10.14 6.31
C CYS A 67 12.13 -9.01 6.75
N THR A 68 13.38 -9.01 6.27
CA THR A 68 14.38 -7.97 6.52
C THR A 68 13.90 -6.63 5.98
N PHE A 69 13.34 -6.61 4.78
CA PHE A 69 12.73 -5.42 4.19
C PHE A 69 11.55 -4.88 5.01
N LEU A 70 10.63 -5.74 5.45
CA LEU A 70 9.47 -5.32 6.24
C LEU A 70 9.89 -4.69 7.57
N ILE A 71 10.91 -5.23 8.23
CA ILE A 71 11.47 -4.64 9.45
C ILE A 71 12.18 -3.32 9.15
N ALA A 72 12.88 -3.20 8.03
CA ALA A 72 13.48 -1.95 7.61
C ALA A 72 12.42 -0.85 7.41
N MET A 73 11.28 -1.20 6.80
CA MET A 73 10.15 -0.29 6.66
C MET A 73 9.57 0.15 8.02
N VAL A 74 9.53 -0.73 9.02
CA VAL A 74 9.15 -0.36 10.40
C VAL A 74 10.14 0.68 10.97
N TYR A 75 11.44 0.47 10.79
CA TYR A 75 12.44 1.43 11.28
C TYR A 75 12.36 2.78 10.56
N LEU A 76 12.17 2.79 9.24
CA LEU A 76 11.96 4.04 8.50
C LEU A 76 10.72 4.79 9.00
N ASP A 77 9.64 4.08 9.28
CA ASP A 77 8.42 4.70 9.82
C ASP A 77 8.64 5.26 11.25
N ARG A 78 9.45 4.58 12.08
CA ARG A 78 9.85 5.09 13.39
C ARG A 78 10.69 6.36 13.30
N ILE A 79 11.67 6.41 12.41
CA ILE A 79 12.51 7.61 12.22
C ILE A 79 11.64 8.78 11.76
N ARG A 80 10.78 8.53 10.77
CA ARG A 80 9.86 9.53 10.21
C ARG A 80 8.89 10.10 11.27
N THR A 81 8.43 9.26 12.20
CA THR A 81 7.53 9.69 13.29
C THR A 81 8.25 10.35 14.46
N ALA A 82 9.50 10.00 14.71
CA ALA A 82 10.33 10.60 15.76
C ALA A 82 10.84 12.00 15.36
N ASP A 83 11.46 12.12 14.17
CA ASP A 83 11.98 13.39 13.65
C ASP A 83 11.82 13.47 12.13
N LYS A 84 10.73 14.13 11.71
CA LYS A 84 10.41 14.34 10.30
C LYS A 84 11.45 15.22 9.59
N ALA A 85 12.00 16.23 10.26
CA ALA A 85 12.94 17.15 9.63
C ALA A 85 14.29 16.46 9.37
N CYS A 86 14.75 15.64 10.31
CA CYS A 86 15.95 14.83 10.13
C CYS A 86 15.76 13.81 8.99
N PHE A 87 14.60 13.13 8.95
CA PHE A 87 14.26 12.18 7.88
C PHE A 87 14.29 12.82 6.48
N GLU A 88 13.65 13.98 6.32
CA GLU A 88 13.58 14.71 5.03
C GLU A 88 14.92 15.27 4.56
N SER A 89 15.84 15.55 5.50
CA SER A 89 17.17 16.10 5.20
C SER A 89 18.24 15.03 4.93
N SER A 90 17.96 13.77 5.24
CA SER A 90 18.89 12.66 5.09
C SER A 90 18.84 12.09 3.67
N ASP A 91 19.96 11.57 3.16
CA ASP A 91 19.97 10.89 1.86
C ASP A 91 19.11 9.60 1.94
N PRO A 92 18.08 9.46 1.09
CA PRO A 92 17.22 8.28 1.06
C PRO A 92 17.97 6.98 0.86
N SER A 93 19.03 6.99 0.03
CA SER A 93 19.75 5.76 -0.32
C SER A 93 20.58 5.23 0.85
N GLU A 94 21.27 6.12 1.56
CA GLU A 94 22.01 5.85 2.78
C GLU A 94 21.08 5.46 3.94
N LEU A 95 19.92 6.11 4.08
CA LEU A 95 18.94 5.81 5.11
C LEU A 95 18.32 4.42 4.91
N TYR A 96 17.95 4.10 3.67
CA TYR A 96 17.43 2.79 3.29
C TYR A 96 18.46 1.67 3.54
N LEU A 97 19.70 1.86 3.10
CA LEU A 97 20.78 0.91 3.32
C LEU A 97 21.00 0.65 4.82
N SER A 98 21.06 1.70 5.62
CA SER A 98 21.29 1.60 7.06
C SER A 98 20.13 0.88 7.78
N ALA A 99 18.89 1.19 7.41
CA ALA A 99 17.72 0.48 7.92
C ALA A 99 17.74 -1.02 7.57
N LEU A 100 18.19 -1.38 6.36
CA LEU A 100 18.36 -2.78 5.94
C LEU A 100 19.45 -3.49 6.75
N ILE A 101 20.59 -2.85 7.00
CA ILE A 101 21.70 -3.42 7.79
C ILE A 101 21.22 -3.74 9.21
N ILE A 102 20.57 -2.77 9.88
CA ILE A 102 20.06 -2.95 11.24
C ILE A 102 19.01 -4.08 11.28
N SER A 103 18.13 -4.13 10.27
CA SER A 103 17.12 -5.18 10.15
C SER A 103 17.72 -6.56 9.93
N SER A 104 18.79 -6.65 9.12
CA SER A 104 19.50 -7.90 8.86
C SER A 104 20.16 -8.42 10.13
N LYS A 105 20.86 -7.54 10.87
CA LYS A 105 21.48 -7.87 12.16
C LYS A 105 20.46 -8.23 13.24
N TYR A 106 19.26 -7.65 13.18
CA TYR A 106 18.17 -7.98 14.11
C TYR A 106 17.58 -9.38 13.87
N LEU A 107 17.48 -9.81 12.61
CA LEU A 107 16.87 -11.09 12.23
C LEU A 107 17.84 -12.27 12.17
N HIS A 108 19.08 -12.01 11.76
CA HIS A 108 20.06 -13.04 11.46
C HIS A 108 21.15 -13.06 12.52
N ASP A 109 21.33 -14.22 13.15
CA ASP A 109 22.43 -14.42 14.08
C ASP A 109 23.76 -14.60 13.35
N VAL A 110 24.85 -14.21 14.02
CA VAL A 110 26.21 -14.41 13.52
C VAL A 110 26.45 -15.91 13.24
N GLY A 111 26.90 -16.21 12.02
CA GLY A 111 27.19 -17.57 11.57
C GLY A 111 26.05 -18.26 10.81
N GLN A 112 24.89 -17.62 10.67
CA GLN A 112 23.88 -18.03 9.70
C GLN A 112 24.34 -17.67 8.28
N ARG A 113 23.83 -18.39 7.26
CA ARG A 113 24.23 -18.15 5.85
C ARG A 113 23.73 -16.81 5.32
N GLU A 114 22.69 -16.30 5.94
CA GLU A 114 21.98 -15.07 5.60
C GLU A 114 22.58 -13.84 6.30
N PHE A 115 23.51 -14.02 7.26
CA PHE A 115 24.19 -12.93 7.94
C PHE A 115 25.27 -12.31 7.03
N VAL A 116 25.24 -10.98 6.90
CA VAL A 116 26.13 -10.20 6.03
C VAL A 116 26.88 -9.18 6.88
N TYR A 117 28.21 -9.17 6.77
CA TYR A 117 29.06 -8.25 7.52
C TYR A 117 29.06 -6.83 6.92
N ASN A 118 29.41 -5.82 7.73
CA ASN A 118 29.38 -4.43 7.30
C ASN A 118 30.36 -4.11 6.14
N ASP A 119 31.46 -4.84 6.03
CA ASP A 119 32.41 -4.75 4.92
C ASP A 119 31.83 -5.28 3.61
N GLU A 120 31.04 -6.35 3.67
CA GLU A 120 30.28 -6.85 2.52
C GLU A 120 29.19 -5.84 2.10
N TRP A 121 28.43 -5.28 3.05
CA TRP A 121 27.47 -4.20 2.75
C TRP A 121 28.13 -2.98 2.12
N ALA A 122 29.29 -2.57 2.64
CA ALA A 122 30.09 -1.48 2.09
C ALA A 122 30.53 -1.76 0.65
N ALA A 123 30.99 -2.99 0.37
CA ALA A 123 31.37 -3.41 -0.98
C ALA A 123 30.18 -3.42 -1.95
N LEU A 124 29.00 -3.89 -1.51
CA LEU A 124 27.78 -3.93 -2.31
C LEU A 124 27.24 -2.54 -2.64
N ALA A 125 27.30 -1.61 -1.69
CA ALA A 125 26.85 -0.23 -1.87
C ALA A 125 27.91 0.68 -2.52
N SER A 126 29.15 0.19 -2.71
CA SER A 126 30.30 1.01 -3.13
C SER A 126 30.57 2.20 -2.19
N ILE A 127 30.34 2.00 -0.88
CA ILE A 127 30.54 3.01 0.17
C ILE A 127 31.69 2.56 1.09
N SER A 128 32.37 3.50 1.75
CA SER A 128 33.41 3.12 2.72
C SER A 128 32.83 2.45 3.96
N LEU A 129 33.53 1.44 4.52
CA LEU A 129 33.13 0.79 5.77
C LEU A 129 32.91 1.79 6.92
N LYS A 130 33.75 2.82 7.00
CA LYS A 130 33.62 3.87 8.00
C LYS A 130 32.28 4.60 7.87
N ARG A 131 31.89 4.98 6.64
CA ARG A 131 30.61 5.64 6.38
C ARG A 131 29.44 4.72 6.70
N VAL A 132 29.50 3.44 6.33
CA VAL A 132 28.45 2.46 6.71
C VAL A 132 28.24 2.39 8.22
N ASN A 133 29.32 2.33 8.99
CA ASN A 133 29.23 2.31 10.45
C ASN A 133 28.66 3.63 11.03
N GLU A 134 29.05 4.77 10.47
CA GLU A 134 28.52 6.08 10.88
C GLU A 134 27.01 6.19 10.62
N MET A 135 26.55 5.75 9.45
CA MET A 135 25.12 5.79 9.10
C MET A 135 24.30 4.80 9.93
N GLU A 136 24.84 3.60 10.20
CA GLU A 136 24.20 2.63 11.09
C GLU A 136 23.98 3.22 12.49
N LEU A 137 25.03 3.83 13.08
CA LEU A 137 24.92 4.48 14.40
C LEU A 137 23.95 5.66 14.38
N SER A 138 23.98 6.47 13.32
CA SER A 138 23.05 7.59 13.13
C SER A 138 21.59 7.13 13.17
N VAL A 139 21.27 6.05 12.45
CA VAL A 139 19.90 5.50 12.44
C VAL A 139 19.52 4.88 13.79
N LEU A 140 20.45 4.17 14.45
CA LEU A 140 20.21 3.63 15.78
C LEU A 140 19.92 4.72 16.81
N ASP A 141 20.67 5.83 16.76
CA ASP A 141 20.43 6.99 17.61
C ASP A 141 19.08 7.66 17.29
N ALA A 142 18.71 7.76 16.01
CA ALA A 142 17.43 8.32 15.56
C ALA A 142 16.21 7.50 16.02
N ILE A 143 16.33 6.16 16.11
CA ILE A 143 15.28 5.30 16.69
C ILE A 143 15.41 5.12 18.20
N HIS A 144 16.29 5.88 18.87
CA HIS A 144 16.58 5.79 20.30
C HIS A 144 16.93 4.36 20.76
N TRP A 145 17.67 3.62 19.94
CA TRP A 145 18.07 2.24 20.19
C TRP A 145 16.89 1.27 20.39
N ASN A 146 15.68 1.66 20.01
CA ASN A 146 14.50 0.80 20.04
C ASN A 146 14.48 -0.10 18.80
N THR A 147 15.25 -1.18 18.83
CA THR A 147 15.31 -2.18 17.75
C THR A 147 14.22 -3.25 17.85
N ASN A 148 13.55 -3.39 19.00
CA ASN A 148 12.51 -4.40 19.16
C ASN A 148 11.31 -4.09 18.27
N VAL A 149 10.95 -5.00 17.38
CA VAL A 149 9.76 -4.88 16.51
C VAL A 149 8.64 -5.77 17.03
N SER A 150 7.53 -5.14 17.44
CA SER A 150 6.36 -5.89 17.91
C SER A 150 5.64 -6.58 16.76
N TYR A 151 4.92 -7.66 17.06
CA TYR A 151 4.10 -8.35 16.07
C TYR A 151 3.03 -7.43 15.45
N VAL A 152 2.49 -6.48 16.23
CA VAL A 152 1.46 -5.55 15.77
C VAL A 152 2.02 -4.58 14.73
N GLU A 153 3.18 -3.97 14.99
CA GLU A 153 3.85 -3.08 14.04
C GLU A 153 4.23 -3.83 12.75
N PHE A 154 4.77 -5.04 12.89
CA PHE A 154 5.09 -5.88 11.75
C PHE A 154 3.87 -6.18 10.87
N VAL A 155 2.74 -6.56 11.49
CA VAL A 155 1.49 -6.86 10.76
C VAL A 155 0.90 -5.60 10.12
N GLN A 156 1.02 -4.45 10.78
CA GLN A 156 0.56 -3.18 10.23
C GLN A 156 1.32 -2.80 8.96
N ILE A 157 2.65 -2.77 9.02
CA ILE A 157 3.50 -2.47 7.87
C ILE A 157 3.32 -3.53 6.77
N LEU A 158 3.21 -4.80 7.14
CA LEU A 158 2.89 -5.85 6.17
C LEU A 158 1.56 -5.57 5.45
N GLY A 159 0.50 -5.16 6.16
CA GLY A 159 -0.78 -4.80 5.54
C GLY A 159 -0.69 -3.57 4.63
N GLU A 160 0.20 -2.63 4.91
CA GLU A 160 0.49 -1.46 4.06
C GLU A 160 1.21 -1.86 2.79
N VAL A 161 2.25 -2.66 2.93
CA VAL A 161 3.01 -3.19 1.80
C VAL A 161 2.13 -4.08 0.92
N GLU A 162 1.29 -4.94 1.49
CA GLU A 162 0.38 -5.82 0.74
C GLU A 162 -0.65 -5.01 -0.07
N VAL A 163 -1.20 -3.93 0.50
CA VAL A 163 -2.15 -3.06 -0.22
C VAL A 163 -1.44 -2.27 -1.32
N TRP A 164 -0.23 -1.78 -1.06
CA TRP A 164 0.55 -1.08 -2.05
C TRP A 164 0.86 -1.98 -3.25
N VAL A 165 1.40 -3.19 -2.99
CA VAL A 165 1.74 -4.16 -4.04
C VAL A 165 0.51 -4.56 -4.85
N ALA A 166 -0.64 -4.72 -4.20
CA ALA A 166 -1.90 -5.02 -4.89
C ALA A 166 -2.35 -3.89 -5.82
N LYS A 167 -2.20 -2.63 -5.40
CA LYS A 167 -2.52 -1.45 -6.24
C LYS A 167 -1.55 -1.31 -7.41
N ASP A 168 -0.25 -1.40 -7.15
CA ASP A 168 0.78 -1.32 -8.19
C ASP A 168 0.61 -2.44 -9.23
N SER A 169 0.34 -3.67 -8.77
CA SER A 169 0.07 -4.81 -9.65
C SER A 169 -1.18 -4.60 -10.51
N LEU A 170 -2.22 -3.98 -9.95
CA LEU A 170 -3.44 -3.64 -10.69
C LEU A 170 -3.17 -2.57 -11.75
N GLU A 171 -2.43 -1.52 -11.42
CA GLU A 171 -2.10 -0.44 -12.36
C GLU A 171 -1.26 -0.95 -13.53
N LYS A 172 -0.28 -1.82 -13.27
CA LYS A 172 0.59 -2.39 -14.31
C LYS A 172 -0.09 -3.46 -15.16
N ARG A 173 -0.94 -4.30 -14.57
CA ARG A 173 -1.57 -5.45 -15.28
C ARG A 173 -2.94 -5.14 -15.86
N GLY A 174 -3.65 -4.16 -15.30
CA GLY A 174 -5.04 -3.82 -15.66
C GLY A 174 -6.09 -4.79 -15.14
N PHE A 175 -5.73 -5.80 -14.34
CA PHE A 175 -6.67 -6.74 -13.71
C PHE A 175 -6.19 -7.19 -12.33
N CYS A 176 -7.13 -7.48 -11.42
CA CYS A 176 -6.83 -7.98 -10.08
C CYS A 176 -6.89 -9.51 -9.99
N THR A 177 -5.99 -10.12 -9.23
CA THR A 177 -6.13 -11.52 -8.80
C THR A 177 -7.04 -11.65 -7.58
N TYR A 178 -7.55 -12.86 -7.30
CA TYR A 178 -8.40 -13.11 -6.13
C TYR A 178 -7.75 -12.66 -4.81
N ASN A 179 -6.44 -12.87 -4.66
CA ASN A 179 -5.73 -12.49 -3.45
C ASN A 179 -5.62 -10.97 -3.30
N GLU A 180 -5.32 -10.25 -4.39
CA GLU A 180 -5.27 -8.79 -4.42
C GLU A 180 -6.65 -8.19 -4.08
N ILE A 181 -7.72 -8.71 -4.66
CA ILE A 181 -9.09 -8.29 -4.33
C ILE A 181 -9.36 -8.54 -2.84
N ALA A 182 -9.04 -9.73 -2.32
CA ALA A 182 -9.28 -10.04 -0.91
C ALA A 182 -8.53 -9.08 0.04
N ILE A 183 -7.28 -8.74 -0.27
CA ILE A 183 -6.46 -7.79 0.50
C ILE A 183 -7.07 -6.38 0.44
N LEU A 184 -7.36 -5.87 -0.76
CA LEU A 184 -7.96 -4.55 -0.95
C LEU A 184 -9.34 -4.47 -0.29
N LEU A 185 -10.15 -5.53 -0.40
CA LEU A 185 -11.47 -5.64 0.19
C LEU A 185 -11.40 -5.66 1.73
N SER A 186 -10.41 -6.34 2.30
CA SER A 186 -10.25 -6.41 3.76
C SER A 186 -9.91 -5.05 4.39
N ARG A 187 -9.30 -4.14 3.62
CA ARG A 187 -8.81 -2.85 4.13
C ARG A 187 -9.65 -1.65 3.69
N THR A 188 -10.38 -1.77 2.59
CA THR A 188 -11.38 -0.78 2.19
C THR A 188 -12.68 -1.07 2.92
N SER A 189 -13.27 -0.06 3.55
CA SER A 189 -14.66 -0.15 3.99
C SER A 189 -15.55 -0.03 2.75
N ILE A 190 -15.60 -1.06 1.89
CA ILE A 190 -16.42 -1.09 0.65
C ILE A 190 -17.85 -0.65 0.93
N ILE A 191 -18.34 -0.99 2.13
CA ILE A 191 -19.65 -0.60 2.61
C ILE A 191 -19.79 0.92 2.66
N SER A 192 -18.80 1.66 3.17
CA SER A 192 -18.84 3.13 3.18
C SER A 192 -18.52 3.74 1.83
N ASP A 193 -17.53 3.22 1.11
CA ASP A 193 -16.91 3.96 0.01
C ASP A 193 -17.50 3.61 -1.36
N CYS A 194 -18.00 2.38 -1.53
CA CYS A 194 -18.61 1.93 -2.79
C CYS A 194 -20.11 1.71 -2.66
N VAL A 195 -20.57 1.05 -1.58
CA VAL A 195 -21.99 0.69 -1.45
C VAL A 195 -22.85 1.91 -1.17
N LYS A 196 -22.43 2.83 -0.30
CA LYS A 196 -23.19 4.07 -0.05
C LYS A 196 -23.43 4.92 -1.31
N PRO A 197 -22.40 5.28 -2.11
CA PRO A 197 -22.63 6.08 -3.31
C PRO A 197 -23.40 5.32 -4.40
N LEU A 198 -23.19 4.00 -4.55
CA LEU A 198 -24.01 3.20 -5.47
C LEU A 198 -25.48 3.14 -5.04
N MET A 199 -25.76 2.93 -3.75
CA MET A 199 -27.12 2.93 -3.23
C MET A 199 -27.80 4.29 -3.41
N LEU A 200 -27.04 5.38 -3.23
CA LEU A 200 -27.54 6.73 -3.46
C LEU A 200 -27.84 6.97 -4.95
N SER A 201 -26.98 6.50 -5.86
CA SER A 201 -27.21 6.65 -7.30
C SER A 201 -28.42 5.83 -7.76
N PHE A 202 -28.57 4.58 -7.29
CA PHE A 202 -29.76 3.77 -7.55
C PHE A 202 -31.03 4.42 -7.00
N ALA A 203 -31.00 4.99 -5.79
CA ALA A 203 -32.12 5.73 -5.22
C ALA A 203 -32.49 6.98 -6.03
N ALA A 204 -31.49 7.70 -6.57
CA ALA A 204 -31.72 8.83 -7.45
C ALA A 204 -32.38 8.40 -8.77
N PHE A 205 -31.92 7.29 -9.38
CA PHE A 205 -32.52 6.76 -10.60
C PHE A 205 -33.96 6.29 -10.40
N THR A 206 -34.27 5.60 -9.30
CA THR A 206 -35.65 5.18 -9.01
C THR A 206 -36.56 6.37 -8.76
N PHE A 207 -36.06 7.42 -8.10
CA PHE A 207 -36.81 8.66 -7.91
C PHE A 207 -37.13 9.34 -9.25
N VAL A 208 -36.13 9.56 -10.10
CA VAL A 208 -36.32 10.17 -11.44
C VAL A 208 -37.26 9.33 -12.31
N TYR A 209 -37.15 8.00 -12.24
CA TYR A 209 -38.04 7.11 -12.98
C TYR A 209 -39.48 7.20 -12.49
N SER A 210 -39.70 7.23 -11.17
CA SER A 210 -41.03 7.34 -10.57
C SER A 210 -41.71 8.68 -10.92
N THR A 211 -40.96 9.79 -10.89
CA THR A 211 -41.50 11.11 -11.24
C THR A 211 -41.83 11.21 -12.73
N ALA A 212 -41.01 10.61 -13.60
CA ALA A 212 -41.29 10.54 -15.03
C ALA A 212 -42.60 9.77 -15.34
N ILE A 213 -42.83 8.62 -14.69
CA ILE A 213 -44.07 7.86 -14.84
C ILE A 213 -45.28 8.66 -14.36
N ILE A 214 -45.18 9.27 -13.18
CA ILE A 214 -46.27 10.08 -12.61
C ILE A 214 -46.60 11.27 -13.54
N SER A 215 -45.58 11.95 -14.07
CA SER A 215 -45.77 13.04 -15.02
C SER A 215 -46.49 12.56 -16.29
N LEU A 216 -46.14 11.37 -16.80
CA LEU A 216 -46.74 10.81 -18.01
C LEU A 216 -48.21 10.39 -17.81
N LEU A 217 -48.59 9.97 -16.60
CA LEU A 217 -49.96 9.61 -16.25
C LEU A 217 -50.85 10.83 -15.96
N ILE A 218 -50.29 11.87 -15.34
CA ILE A 218 -51.05 13.07 -14.95
C ILE A 218 -51.30 14.00 -16.14
N PHE A 219 -50.33 14.14 -17.07
CA PHE A 219 -50.44 15.02 -18.24
C PHE A 219 -51.71 14.80 -19.09
N PRO A 220 -52.10 13.55 -19.46
CA PRO A 220 -53.34 13.32 -20.20
C PRO A 220 -54.59 13.64 -19.37
N GLN A 221 -54.59 13.43 -18.05
CA GLN A 221 -55.75 13.75 -17.22
C GLN A 221 -55.98 15.26 -17.10
N ILE A 222 -54.91 16.05 -16.96
CA ILE A 222 -55.02 17.51 -16.96
C ILE A 222 -55.50 18.00 -18.32
N ALA A 223 -54.97 17.46 -19.43
CA ALA A 223 -55.41 17.83 -20.78
C ALA A 223 -56.90 17.55 -21.01
N ILE A 224 -57.41 16.40 -20.55
CA ILE A 224 -58.83 16.04 -20.63
C ILE A 224 -59.69 16.95 -19.74
N SER A 225 -59.26 17.23 -18.50
CA SER A 225 -60.00 18.15 -17.62
C SER A 225 -60.06 19.58 -18.19
N ALA A 226 -58.96 20.05 -18.80
CA ALA A 226 -58.87 21.36 -19.43
C ALA A 226 -59.70 21.45 -20.72
N SER A 227 -59.81 20.35 -21.49
CA SER A 227 -60.69 20.31 -22.66
C SER A 227 -62.17 20.32 -22.25
N ILE A 228 -62.55 19.54 -21.22
CA ILE A 228 -63.91 19.52 -20.68
C ILE A 228 -64.29 20.92 -20.13
N GLN A 229 -63.38 21.59 -19.43
CA GLN A 229 -63.66 22.92 -18.88
C GLN A 229 -63.75 24.01 -19.97
N ARG A 230 -63.01 23.87 -21.09
CA ARG A 230 -63.18 24.74 -22.26
C ARG A 230 -64.54 24.56 -22.93
N GLU A 231 -65.03 23.32 -23.06
CA GLU A 231 -66.38 23.08 -23.59
C GLU A 231 -67.45 23.67 -22.67
N PHE A 232 -67.32 23.50 -21.35
CA PHE A 232 -68.26 24.04 -20.38
C PHE A 232 -68.32 25.58 -20.37
N ASN A 233 -67.17 26.26 -20.46
CA ASN A 233 -67.11 27.72 -20.56
C ASN A 233 -67.57 28.25 -21.94
N GLY A 234 -67.45 27.46 -23.00
CA GLY A 234 -68.03 27.79 -24.31
C GLY A 234 -69.56 27.75 -24.29
N PHE A 235 -70.13 26.80 -23.56
CA PHE A 235 -71.59 26.66 -23.41
C PHE A 235 -72.22 27.81 -22.61
N PHE A 236 -71.54 28.29 -21.57
CA PHE A 236 -72.01 29.42 -20.74
C PHE A 236 -71.91 30.81 -21.40
N ARG A 237 -71.22 30.93 -22.54
CA ARG A 237 -71.07 32.21 -23.29
C ARG A 237 -72.13 32.42 -24.37
N LEU A 238 -73.00 31.44 -24.61
CA LEU A 238 -74.04 31.44 -25.65
C LEU A 238 -75.46 31.67 -25.11
N HIS A 239 -75.60 32.00 -23.83
CA HIS A 239 -76.86 32.35 -23.17
C HIS A 239 -76.82 33.79 -22.66
#